data_AF-A0A967YGB0-F1
#
_entry.id   AF-A0A967YGB0-F1
#
_cell.length_a   1.000
_cell.length_b   1.000
_cell.length_c   1.000
_cell.angle_alpha   90.00
_cell.angle_beta   90.00
_cell.angle_gamma   90.00
#
_symmetry.space_group_name_H-M   'P 1'
#
loop_
_entity.id
_entity.type
_entity.pdbx_description
1 polymer ?
#
loop_
_entity_poly.entity_id
_entity_poly.type
_entity_poly.pdbx_seq_one_letter_code
_entity_poly.pdbx_strand_id
1 'polypeptide(L)'
;MLFDASGNIRSSRVMIFGWLINKGFALIITVFMALASVNSYAEAAGDYSRLLEFIQLDDQQQPLYVFNDFEEEFDKASHRATRQYFKENPGLIQRIKDKLKGGKLRWKLKNLKHRLLFVPENRAEYVTLYKDYCLDVIHAILDKTGFSNPYDSIQTLKRSKPVRHEKNEGVTVYIVHNLAKEYVGTYVFSNQTDKKVKIELKGKLFSGDVGAYTSTLVMDEEGDIEFVKDKYTIWQNSADNPYTALIVPAEETLHIALRDYTESAIKRAVQQSHLRSLKSVGKIVEDWMAVEEAIVGGIVYRLLPGILEERIEDLSLSYIEMDIIAKSEFEKYRHLEKGITIV
;
A
#
# COMPACT_ATOMS: atom_id res chain seq x y z
N MET A 1 -25.41 9.06 35.26
CA MET A 1 -25.33 7.76 35.97
C MET A 1 -26.06 6.72 35.15
N LEU A 2 -25.31 5.79 34.57
CA LEU A 2 -25.67 4.41 34.24
C LEU A 2 -24.35 3.76 33.79
N PHE A 3 -23.84 2.86 34.62
CA PHE A 3 -22.69 2.01 34.30
C PHE A 3 -23.13 0.96 33.28
N ASP A 4 -22.32 0.74 32.24
CA ASP A 4 -22.27 -0.53 31.53
C ASP A 4 -21.00 -1.24 32.00
N ALA A 5 -21.21 -2.32 32.75
CA ALA A 5 -20.18 -3.25 33.18
C ALA A 5 -19.97 -4.27 32.07
N SER A 6 -19.17 -3.89 31.08
CA SER A 6 -18.47 -4.81 30.20
C SER A 6 -17.07 -4.24 30.02
N GLY A 7 -16.06 -4.97 30.51
CA GLY A 7 -14.64 -4.65 30.30
C GLY A 7 -14.25 -4.78 28.83
N ASN A 8 -14.82 -3.91 28.01
CA ASN A 8 -14.54 -3.77 26.59
C ASN A 8 -13.55 -2.62 26.44
N ILE A 9 -12.28 -2.96 26.27
CA ILE A 9 -11.26 -2.03 25.77
C ILE A 9 -11.80 -1.41 24.48
N ARG A 10 -12.10 -0.11 24.50
CA ARG A 10 -12.38 0.64 23.27
C ARG A 10 -11.09 0.82 22.47
N SER A 11 -10.67 -0.24 21.77
CA SER A 11 -9.60 -0.16 20.77
C SER A 11 -10.01 0.84 19.69
N SER A 12 -9.37 2.00 19.69
CA SER A 12 -9.48 2.98 18.62
C SER A 12 -8.21 2.86 17.79
N ARG A 13 -8.32 2.27 16.60
CA ARG A 13 -7.20 2.01 15.70
C ARG A 13 -6.88 3.26 14.88
N VAL A 14 -5.64 3.69 14.88
CA VAL A 14 -5.10 4.63 13.89
C VAL A 14 -4.13 3.83 13.03
N MET A 15 -4.52 3.50 11.80
CA MET A 15 -3.65 2.82 10.84
C MET A 15 -2.70 3.82 10.18
N ILE A 16 -1.42 3.44 10.12
CA ILE A 16 -0.37 4.15 9.40
C ILE A 16 -0.24 3.51 8.02
N PHE A 17 -0.27 4.35 6.99
CA PHE A 17 -0.32 3.92 5.59
C PHE A 17 0.74 4.67 4.77
N GLY A 18 1.72 3.95 4.21
CA GLY A 18 2.57 4.39 3.09
C GLY A 18 2.03 3.80 1.78
N TRP A 19 1.60 4.65 0.84
CA TRP A 19 0.88 4.29 -0.40
C TRP A 19 1.53 5.00 -1.61
N LEU A 20 1.64 4.35 -2.76
CA LEU A 20 2.29 4.83 -3.98
C LEU A 20 1.36 4.61 -5.19
N ILE A 21 0.52 5.60 -5.56
CA ILE A 21 -0.62 5.39 -6.47
C ILE A 21 -0.32 5.85 -7.91
N ASN A 22 -0.70 5.06 -8.92
CA ASN A 22 -0.58 5.40 -10.35
C ASN A 22 -1.95 5.60 -11.08
N LYS A 23 -1.97 6.36 -12.19
CA LYS A 23 -3.16 6.62 -13.05
C LYS A 23 -2.78 6.72 -14.56
N GLY A 24 -3.31 5.81 -15.38
CA GLY A 24 -2.90 5.57 -16.79
C GLY A 24 -3.52 6.41 -17.94
N PHE A 25 -3.00 6.22 -19.19
CA PHE A 25 -3.68 5.68 -20.41
C PHE A 25 -2.81 5.76 -21.72
N ALA A 26 -2.91 4.70 -22.57
CA ALA A 26 -2.79 4.58 -24.06
C ALA A 26 -1.44 4.38 -24.86
N LEU A 27 -1.21 3.10 -25.18
CA LEU A 27 -0.53 2.32 -26.25
C LEU A 27 -0.11 2.92 -27.63
N ILE A 28 1.11 2.61 -28.10
CA ILE A 28 1.47 2.26 -29.52
C ILE A 28 2.63 1.22 -29.55
N ILE A 29 2.51 0.17 -30.39
CA ILE A 29 3.40 -1.03 -30.53
C ILE A 29 4.30 -0.94 -31.77
N THR A 30 5.59 -1.36 -31.72
CA THR A 30 6.23 -2.23 -32.74
C THR A 30 7.54 -2.92 -32.30
N VAL A 31 7.78 -4.10 -32.89
CA VAL A 31 8.64 -5.27 -32.53
C VAL A 31 9.99 -5.26 -33.26
N PHE A 32 11.08 -5.83 -32.71
CA PHE A 32 12.04 -6.70 -33.44
C PHE A 32 12.92 -7.61 -32.55
N MET A 33 13.36 -8.72 -33.14
CA MET A 33 13.87 -9.98 -32.56
C MET A 33 15.35 -10.00 -32.13
N ALA A 34 15.59 -10.92 -31.19
CA ALA A 34 16.82 -11.26 -30.48
C ALA A 34 18.00 -11.80 -31.31
N LEU A 35 19.20 -11.70 -30.73
CA LEU A 35 20.26 -12.70 -30.84
C LEU A 35 20.98 -12.86 -29.50
N ALA A 36 20.94 -14.09 -28.96
CA ALA A 36 21.65 -14.48 -27.75
C ALA A 36 23.15 -14.73 -28.04
N SER A 37 24.01 -14.46 -27.06
CA SER A 37 25.28 -15.19 -26.92
C SER A 37 25.68 -15.29 -25.46
N VAL A 38 26.50 -16.31 -25.17
CA VAL A 38 26.61 -17.02 -23.90
C VAL A 38 27.98 -16.77 -23.22
N ASN A 39 27.92 -16.61 -21.89
CA ASN A 39 28.94 -16.82 -20.84
C ASN A 39 30.17 -15.90 -20.71
N SER A 40 30.34 -15.31 -19.52
CA SER A 40 31.41 -15.72 -18.56
C SER A 40 31.19 -15.12 -17.15
N TYR A 41 31.54 -15.88 -16.11
CA TYR A 41 31.50 -15.52 -14.70
C TYR A 41 32.60 -14.51 -14.34
N ALA A 42 32.34 -13.22 -14.56
CA ALA A 42 32.38 -12.27 -13.46
C ALA A 42 30.94 -12.21 -12.94
N GLU A 43 30.65 -11.99 -11.66
CA GLU A 43 29.26 -11.70 -11.26
C GLU A 43 28.97 -10.27 -11.75
N ALA A 44 28.78 -10.16 -13.07
CA ALA A 44 28.30 -8.99 -13.74
C ALA A 44 26.99 -8.65 -13.04
N ALA A 45 26.88 -7.41 -12.57
CA ALA A 45 25.60 -6.84 -12.18
C ALA A 45 24.58 -7.30 -13.22
N GLY A 46 23.58 -8.06 -12.79
CA GLY A 46 22.64 -8.67 -13.72
C GLY A 46 22.01 -7.55 -14.56
N ASP A 47 22.05 -7.68 -15.88
CA ASP A 47 21.33 -6.77 -16.75
C ASP A 47 19.82 -6.98 -16.55
N TYR A 48 19.19 -6.00 -15.93
CA TYR A 48 17.77 -5.97 -15.61
C TYR A 48 16.97 -5.10 -16.60
N SER A 49 17.54 -4.68 -17.73
CA SER A 49 16.86 -3.84 -18.74
C SER A 49 15.54 -4.44 -19.21
N ARG A 50 15.48 -5.78 -19.27
CA ARG A 50 14.26 -6.54 -19.61
C ARG A 50 13.09 -6.30 -18.64
N LEU A 51 13.35 -5.86 -17.40
CA LEU A 51 12.29 -5.47 -16.46
C LEU A 51 11.46 -4.31 -16.99
N LEU A 52 12.07 -3.34 -17.71
CA LEU A 52 11.34 -2.22 -18.28
C LEU A 52 10.25 -2.71 -19.24
N GLU A 53 10.60 -3.64 -20.12
CA GLU A 53 9.62 -4.28 -21.02
C GLU A 53 8.53 -5.01 -20.23
N PHE A 54 8.90 -5.78 -19.21
CA PHE A 54 7.92 -6.58 -18.46
C PHE A 54 6.94 -5.73 -17.64
N ILE A 55 7.41 -4.63 -17.03
CA ILE A 55 6.60 -3.72 -16.22
C ILE A 55 5.61 -2.95 -17.11
N GLN A 56 6.02 -2.57 -18.31
CA GLN A 56 5.21 -1.80 -19.26
C GLN A 56 4.13 -2.62 -19.98
N LEU A 57 4.19 -3.96 -19.90
CA LEU A 57 3.14 -4.81 -20.45
C LEU A 57 1.81 -4.61 -19.70
N ASP A 58 0.71 -4.89 -20.40
CA ASP A 58 -0.66 -4.68 -19.90
C ASP A 58 -0.84 -5.18 -18.46
N ASP A 59 -1.31 -4.27 -17.60
CA ASP A 59 -1.56 -4.56 -16.20
C ASP A 59 -2.70 -5.58 -16.06
N GLN A 60 -2.34 -6.79 -15.59
CA GLN A 60 -3.28 -7.88 -15.36
C GLN A 60 -4.15 -7.59 -14.15
N GLN A 61 -5.46 -7.53 -14.39
CA GLN A 61 -6.46 -7.36 -13.35
C GLN A 61 -7.11 -8.69 -12.91
N GLN A 62 -6.80 -9.80 -13.57
CA GLN A 62 -7.35 -11.13 -13.32
C GLN A 62 -6.32 -12.23 -13.63
N PRO A 63 -6.44 -13.43 -13.02
CA PRO A 63 -7.41 -13.81 -12.00
C PRO A 63 -7.04 -13.28 -10.60
N LEU A 64 -8.06 -12.90 -9.82
CA LEU A 64 -7.90 -12.46 -8.42
C LEU A 64 -7.95 -13.64 -7.44
N TYR A 65 -6.92 -13.78 -6.60
CA TYR A 65 -6.85 -14.72 -5.49
C TYR A 65 -6.91 -14.00 -4.15
N VAL A 66 -7.27 -14.73 -3.08
CA VAL A 66 -7.47 -14.17 -1.74
C VAL A 66 -6.11 -14.04 -1.02
N PHE A 67 -5.79 -12.86 -0.52
CA PHE A 67 -4.59 -12.63 0.30
C PHE A 67 -4.87 -12.84 1.80
N ASN A 68 -5.95 -12.24 2.32
CA ASN A 68 -6.39 -12.40 3.71
C ASN A 68 -7.90 -12.65 3.82
N ASP A 69 -8.34 -13.01 5.02
CA ASP A 69 -9.79 -13.11 5.29
C ASP A 69 -10.41 -11.72 5.40
N PHE A 70 -11.74 -11.67 5.45
CA PHE A 70 -12.44 -10.42 5.69
C PHE A 70 -12.16 -9.91 7.10
N GLU A 71 -11.75 -8.66 7.18
CA GLU A 71 -11.54 -7.91 8.41
C GLU A 71 -12.63 -6.83 8.52
N GLU A 72 -13.25 -6.70 9.69
CA GLU A 72 -14.30 -5.70 9.96
C GLU A 72 -13.68 -4.37 10.34
N GLU A 73 -13.32 -3.59 9.32
CA GLU A 73 -12.65 -2.31 9.49
C GLU A 73 -13.18 -1.25 8.51
N PHE A 74 -13.21 0.00 8.98
CA PHE A 74 -13.71 1.11 8.19
C PHE A 74 -12.68 1.54 7.14
N ASP A 75 -13.01 1.27 5.88
CA ASP A 75 -12.24 1.74 4.73
C ASP A 75 -12.92 2.92 4.01
N LYS A 76 -12.25 4.09 4.05
CA LYS A 76 -12.78 5.35 3.48
C LYS A 76 -12.98 5.26 1.97
N ALA A 77 -12.12 4.55 1.24
CA ALA A 77 -12.21 4.41 -0.21
C ALA A 77 -13.44 3.57 -0.60
N SER A 78 -13.62 2.41 0.02
CA SER A 78 -14.78 1.53 -0.13
C SER A 78 -16.09 2.23 0.23
N HIS A 79 -16.09 3.01 1.32
CA HIS A 79 -17.25 3.81 1.69
C HIS A 79 -17.57 4.90 0.65
N ARG A 80 -16.55 5.57 0.10
CA ARG A 80 -16.71 6.57 -0.97
C ARG A 80 -17.24 5.95 -2.26
N ALA A 81 -16.68 4.82 -2.70
CA ALA A 81 -17.14 4.08 -3.87
C ALA A 81 -18.61 3.68 -3.72
N THR A 82 -19.00 3.22 -2.52
CA THR A 82 -20.40 2.89 -2.25
C THR A 82 -21.33 4.11 -2.27
N ARG A 83 -20.89 5.25 -1.72
CA ARG A 83 -21.66 6.50 -1.82
C ARG A 83 -21.86 6.94 -3.27
N GLN A 84 -20.82 6.81 -4.08
CA GLN A 84 -20.89 7.11 -5.50
C GLN A 84 -21.87 6.17 -6.22
N TYR A 85 -21.79 4.87 -5.95
CA TYR A 85 -22.73 3.88 -6.49
C TYR A 85 -24.19 4.23 -6.18
N PHE A 86 -24.51 4.62 -4.94
CA PHE A 86 -25.88 5.06 -4.60
C PHE A 86 -26.33 6.32 -5.38
N LYS A 87 -25.41 7.25 -5.65
CA LYS A 87 -25.69 8.47 -6.42
C LYS A 87 -25.95 8.16 -7.89
N GLU A 88 -25.17 7.25 -8.46
CA GLU A 88 -25.25 6.83 -9.87
C GLU A 88 -26.42 5.88 -10.15
N ASN A 89 -27.01 5.29 -9.12
CA ASN A 89 -28.11 4.33 -9.23
C ASN A 89 -29.41 4.85 -8.58
N PRO A 90 -30.02 5.95 -9.08
CA PRO A 90 -31.21 6.53 -8.48
C PRO A 90 -32.42 5.57 -8.46
N GLY A 91 -32.50 4.64 -9.41
CA GLY A 91 -33.52 3.58 -9.42
C GLY A 91 -33.45 2.65 -8.21
N LEU A 92 -32.25 2.36 -7.69
CA LEU A 92 -32.08 1.62 -6.43
C LEU A 92 -32.63 2.44 -5.26
N ILE A 93 -32.31 3.74 -5.21
CA ILE A 93 -32.82 4.64 -4.17
C ILE A 93 -34.35 4.73 -4.20
N GLN A 94 -34.95 4.77 -5.38
CA GLN A 94 -36.40 4.79 -5.51
C GLN A 94 -37.03 3.50 -4.97
N ARG A 95 -36.50 2.32 -5.34
CA ARG A 95 -36.97 1.03 -4.80
C ARG A 95 -36.86 0.94 -3.28
N ILE A 96 -35.84 1.55 -2.68
CA ILE A 96 -35.71 1.64 -1.23
C ILE A 96 -36.82 2.50 -0.63
N LYS A 97 -37.07 3.68 -1.21
CA LYS A 97 -38.15 4.58 -0.76
C LYS A 97 -39.50 3.90 -0.86
N ASP A 98 -39.77 3.20 -1.95
CA ASP A 98 -41.03 2.48 -2.17
C ASP A 98 -41.21 1.39 -1.11
N LYS A 99 -40.15 0.60 -0.84
CA LYS A 99 -40.15 -0.39 0.26
C LYS A 99 -40.37 0.26 1.62
N LEU A 100 -39.84 1.46 1.85
CA LEU A 100 -40.06 2.22 3.07
C LEU A 100 -41.44 2.91 3.13
N LYS A 101 -42.26 2.84 2.07
CA LYS A 101 -43.53 3.57 1.93
C LYS A 101 -43.35 5.10 1.96
N GLY A 102 -42.27 5.59 1.35
CA GLY A 102 -41.99 7.03 1.20
C GLY A 102 -41.41 7.71 2.44
N GLY A 103 -41.44 9.05 2.41
CA GLY A 103 -40.90 9.94 3.45
C GLY A 103 -39.42 10.31 3.26
N LYS A 104 -38.90 11.13 4.18
CA LYS A 104 -37.49 11.56 4.17
C LYS A 104 -36.59 10.37 4.49
N LEU A 105 -35.78 9.97 3.50
CA LEU A 105 -34.84 8.87 3.63
C LEU A 105 -33.65 9.27 4.51
N ARG A 106 -33.34 8.45 5.51
CA ARG A 106 -32.11 8.49 6.28
C ARG A 106 -31.38 7.18 6.09
N TRP A 107 -30.05 7.20 6.10
CA TRP A 107 -29.28 5.98 6.02
C TRP A 107 -27.97 6.08 6.78
N LYS A 108 -27.48 4.93 7.24
CA LYS A 108 -26.20 4.81 7.91
C LYS A 108 -25.48 3.54 7.49
N LEU A 109 -24.15 3.59 7.52
CA LEU A 109 -23.33 2.39 7.48
C LEU A 109 -23.55 1.61 8.78
N LYS A 110 -23.84 0.32 8.69
CA LYS A 110 -23.94 -0.58 9.84
C LYS A 110 -22.63 -1.33 10.06
N ASN A 111 -22.08 -1.90 8.99
CA ASN A 111 -20.84 -2.66 9.03
C ASN A 111 -20.16 -2.52 7.67
N LEU A 112 -18.84 -2.50 7.67
CA LEU A 112 -18.00 -2.58 6.49
C LEU A 112 -16.92 -3.61 6.80
N LYS A 113 -16.77 -4.56 5.90
CA LYS A 113 -15.66 -5.50 5.95
C LYS A 113 -14.95 -5.52 4.62
N HIS A 114 -13.65 -5.75 4.65
CA HIS A 114 -12.83 -5.83 3.45
C HIS A 114 -11.76 -6.90 3.57
N ARG A 115 -11.24 -7.34 2.44
CA ARG A 115 -10.05 -8.18 2.33
C ARG A 115 -9.23 -7.77 1.13
N LEU A 116 -7.95 -8.07 1.18
CA LEU A 116 -7.03 -7.97 0.07
C LEU A 116 -7.15 -9.19 -0.84
N LEU A 117 -7.12 -8.91 -2.13
CA LEU A 117 -7.01 -9.85 -3.22
C LEU A 117 -5.77 -9.50 -4.03
N PHE A 118 -5.19 -10.45 -4.73
CA PHE A 118 -4.01 -10.21 -5.55
C PHE A 118 -4.10 -10.93 -6.89
N VAL A 119 -3.40 -10.37 -7.88
CA VAL A 119 -3.11 -11.01 -9.16
C VAL A 119 -1.66 -11.50 -9.13
N PRO A 120 -1.38 -12.78 -9.42
CA PRO A 120 -0.01 -13.29 -9.41
C PRO A 120 0.70 -12.98 -10.73
N GLU A 121 2.01 -12.85 -10.66
CA GLU A 121 2.85 -12.89 -11.85
C GLU A 121 3.11 -14.34 -12.26
N ASN A 122 2.73 -14.71 -13.49
CA ASN A 122 2.85 -16.08 -14.00
C ASN A 122 3.95 -16.23 -15.07
N ARG A 123 4.55 -15.13 -15.53
CA ARG A 123 5.68 -15.11 -16.48
C ARG A 123 6.94 -15.51 -15.71
N ALA A 124 7.39 -16.76 -15.88
CA ALA A 124 8.48 -17.33 -15.09
C ALA A 124 9.80 -16.54 -15.17
N GLU A 125 10.13 -16.03 -16.36
CA GLU A 125 11.28 -15.16 -16.57
C GLU A 125 11.16 -13.87 -15.74
N TYR A 126 10.00 -13.20 -15.81
CA TYR A 126 9.78 -11.96 -15.09
C TYR A 126 9.81 -12.15 -13.57
N VAL A 127 9.18 -13.22 -13.06
CA VAL A 127 9.22 -13.57 -11.63
C VAL A 127 10.65 -13.69 -11.13
N THR A 128 11.50 -14.40 -11.88
CA THR A 128 12.89 -14.65 -11.51
C THR A 128 13.67 -13.34 -11.56
N LEU A 129 13.60 -12.63 -12.69
CA LEU A 129 14.35 -11.41 -12.92
C LEU A 129 14.00 -10.30 -11.90
N TYR A 130 12.71 -10.10 -11.62
CA TYR A 130 12.28 -9.07 -10.67
C TYR A 130 12.69 -9.43 -9.23
N LYS A 131 12.66 -10.72 -8.88
CA LYS A 131 13.13 -11.17 -7.55
C LYS A 131 14.63 -10.96 -7.38
N ASP A 132 15.42 -11.32 -8.39
CA ASP A 132 16.88 -11.15 -8.36
C ASP A 132 17.23 -9.66 -8.27
N TYR A 133 16.57 -8.83 -9.07
CA TYR A 133 16.65 -7.37 -8.97
C TYR A 133 16.35 -6.83 -7.57
N CYS A 134 15.25 -7.30 -6.94
CA CYS A 134 14.92 -6.88 -5.59
C CYS A 134 16.06 -7.19 -4.62
N LEU A 135 16.63 -8.40 -4.68
CA LEU A 135 17.72 -8.80 -3.80
C LEU A 135 18.96 -7.94 -4.00
N ASP A 136 19.34 -7.68 -5.24
CA ASP A 136 20.50 -6.84 -5.59
C ASP A 136 20.34 -5.39 -5.11
N VAL A 137 19.16 -4.80 -5.32
CA VAL A 137 18.87 -3.43 -4.86
C VAL A 137 18.85 -3.34 -3.35
N ILE A 138 18.24 -4.32 -2.67
CA ILE A 138 18.22 -4.38 -1.20
C ILE A 138 19.65 -4.44 -0.68
N HIS A 139 20.49 -5.34 -1.19
CA HIS A 139 21.89 -5.44 -0.77
C HIS A 139 22.64 -4.12 -1.02
N ALA A 140 22.53 -3.54 -2.21
CA ALA A 140 23.22 -2.30 -2.55
C ALA A 140 22.79 -1.11 -1.66
N ILE A 141 21.50 -0.99 -1.32
CA ILE A 141 20.99 0.05 -0.43
C ILE A 141 21.47 -0.18 1.01
N LEU A 142 21.41 -1.40 1.52
CA LEU A 142 21.86 -1.73 2.87
C LEU A 142 23.36 -1.52 3.01
N ASP A 143 24.17 -1.90 2.02
CA ASP A 143 25.62 -1.69 2.02
C ASP A 143 25.98 -0.20 2.07
N LYS A 144 25.26 0.64 1.30
CA LYS A 144 25.50 2.09 1.27
C LYS A 144 25.00 2.81 2.54
N THR A 145 23.99 2.28 3.21
CA THR A 145 23.38 2.91 4.39
C THR A 145 23.85 2.36 5.73
N GLY A 146 24.44 1.15 5.73
CA GLY A 146 24.87 0.44 6.93
C GLY A 146 23.74 -0.18 7.75
N PHE A 147 22.50 -0.20 7.24
CA PHE A 147 21.39 -0.86 7.92
C PHE A 147 21.49 -2.39 7.80
N SER A 148 20.95 -3.10 8.80
CA SER A 148 20.78 -4.55 8.73
C SER A 148 19.61 -4.93 7.84
N ASN A 149 19.70 -6.08 7.16
CA ASN A 149 18.59 -6.63 6.38
C ASN A 149 17.36 -6.92 7.29
N PRO A 150 16.20 -6.28 7.05
CA PRO A 150 15.03 -6.48 7.90
C PRO A 150 14.15 -7.68 7.47
N TYR A 151 14.50 -8.38 6.40
CA TYR A 151 13.66 -9.41 5.80
C TYR A 151 14.05 -10.83 6.22
N ASP A 152 13.04 -11.65 6.47
CA ASP A 152 13.20 -13.10 6.64
C ASP A 152 13.07 -13.84 5.31
N SER A 153 12.19 -13.36 4.41
CA SER A 153 11.99 -13.99 3.11
C SER A 153 11.36 -13.05 2.08
N ILE A 154 11.66 -13.30 0.80
CA ILE A 154 11.06 -12.63 -0.36
C ILE A 154 10.46 -13.69 -1.27
N GLN A 155 9.14 -13.62 -1.47
CA GLN A 155 8.37 -14.66 -2.13
C GLN A 155 7.38 -14.06 -3.14
N THR A 156 7.32 -14.64 -4.33
CA THR A 156 6.29 -14.30 -5.31
C THR A 156 5.05 -15.16 -5.06
N LEU A 157 3.91 -14.51 -4.87
CA LEU A 157 2.66 -15.22 -4.64
C LEU A 157 2.14 -15.85 -5.94
N LYS A 158 1.57 -17.04 -5.78
CA LYS A 158 0.97 -17.82 -6.88
C LYS A 158 -0.56 -17.82 -6.75
N ARG A 159 -1.16 -18.96 -6.42
CA ARG A 159 -2.63 -19.10 -6.41
C ARG A 159 -3.23 -19.31 -5.02
N SER A 160 -2.39 -19.62 -4.03
CA SER A 160 -2.81 -19.90 -2.67
C SER A 160 -2.76 -18.64 -1.82
N LYS A 161 -3.69 -18.55 -0.87
CA LYS A 161 -3.61 -17.59 0.23
C LYS A 161 -2.27 -17.77 0.96
N PRO A 162 -1.50 -16.70 1.22
CA PRO A 162 -0.25 -16.80 1.97
C PRO A 162 -0.49 -17.29 3.39
N VAL A 163 0.47 -18.03 3.92
CA VAL A 163 0.51 -18.43 5.33
C VAL A 163 1.10 -17.27 6.12
N ARG A 164 0.36 -16.74 7.09
CA ARG A 164 0.90 -15.71 8.00
C ARG A 164 1.84 -16.39 9.00
N HIS A 165 3.11 -15.99 8.99
CA HIS A 165 4.11 -16.50 9.91
C HIS A 165 4.16 -15.61 11.16
N GLU A 166 3.43 -16.01 12.21
CA GLU A 166 3.38 -15.25 13.48
C GLU A 166 4.69 -15.34 14.29
N LYS A 167 5.56 -16.29 13.97
CA LYS A 167 6.84 -16.53 14.68
C LYS A 167 8.06 -15.87 14.02
N ASN A 168 7.86 -15.12 12.95
CA ASN A 168 8.94 -14.48 12.24
C ASN A 168 9.46 -13.27 13.02
N GLU A 169 10.79 -13.19 13.19
CA GLU A 169 11.42 -12.03 13.79
C GLU A 169 11.43 -10.86 12.80
N GLY A 170 11.75 -11.12 11.52
CA GLY A 170 11.77 -10.15 10.43
C GLY A 170 10.48 -10.06 9.60
N VAL A 171 10.58 -9.37 8.45
CA VAL A 171 9.46 -9.11 7.54
C VAL A 171 9.47 -10.07 6.36
N THR A 172 8.29 -10.56 5.95
CA THR A 172 8.11 -11.32 4.71
C THR A 172 7.63 -10.42 3.58
N VAL A 173 8.34 -10.40 2.46
CA VAL A 173 7.91 -9.70 1.25
C VAL A 173 7.07 -10.65 0.39
N TYR A 174 5.88 -10.19 0.00
CA TYR A 174 5.02 -10.84 -0.96
C TYR A 174 4.98 -10.05 -2.27
N ILE A 175 5.62 -10.57 -3.31
CA ILE A 175 5.60 -9.99 -4.65
C ILE A 175 4.33 -10.47 -5.37
N VAL A 176 3.57 -9.53 -5.92
CA VAL A 176 2.35 -9.75 -6.70
C VAL A 176 2.41 -8.94 -7.99
N HIS A 177 1.58 -9.27 -8.96
CA HIS A 177 1.40 -8.44 -10.15
C HIS A 177 0.56 -7.21 -9.84
N ASN A 178 -0.59 -7.41 -9.19
CA ASN A 178 -1.51 -6.32 -8.85
C ASN A 178 -2.26 -6.63 -7.54
N LEU A 179 -2.71 -5.60 -6.84
CA LEU A 179 -3.45 -5.69 -5.57
C LEU A 179 -4.83 -5.05 -5.69
N ALA A 180 -5.84 -5.78 -5.22
CA ALA A 180 -7.20 -5.28 -5.12
C ALA A 180 -7.77 -5.44 -3.71
N LYS A 181 -8.73 -4.59 -3.37
CA LYS A 181 -9.52 -4.67 -2.15
C LYS A 181 -10.94 -5.08 -2.51
N GLU A 182 -11.39 -6.20 -1.99
CA GLU A 182 -12.79 -6.59 -2.03
C GLU A 182 -13.48 -6.16 -0.74
N TYR A 183 -14.61 -5.47 -0.85
CA TYR A 183 -15.35 -4.97 0.29
C TYR A 183 -16.82 -5.37 0.25
N VAL A 184 -17.40 -5.48 1.43
CA VAL A 184 -18.82 -5.72 1.66
C VAL A 184 -19.33 -4.71 2.68
N GLY A 185 -20.17 -3.77 2.24
CA GLY A 185 -20.79 -2.76 3.07
C GLY A 185 -22.26 -3.06 3.34
N THR A 186 -22.65 -3.12 4.61
CA THR A 186 -24.06 -3.21 5.03
C THR A 186 -24.59 -1.85 5.42
N TYR A 187 -25.63 -1.39 4.75
CA TYR A 187 -26.27 -0.09 4.95
C TYR A 187 -27.70 -0.27 5.45
N VAL A 188 -28.08 0.53 6.44
CA VAL A 188 -29.43 0.56 6.99
C VAL A 188 -30.10 1.85 6.56
N PHE A 189 -31.13 1.72 5.74
CA PHE A 189 -32.02 2.80 5.35
C PHE A 189 -33.24 2.81 6.27
N SER A 190 -33.65 3.99 6.70
CA SER A 190 -34.85 4.20 7.49
C SER A 190 -35.60 5.45 7.07
N ASN A 191 -36.88 5.51 7.44
CA ASN A 191 -37.70 6.70 7.30
C ASN A 191 -38.13 7.22 8.69
N GLN A 192 -39.18 8.03 8.74
CA GLN A 192 -39.71 8.60 9.97
C GLN A 192 -40.58 7.62 10.77
N THR A 193 -41.03 6.51 10.16
CA THR A 193 -41.92 5.52 10.80
C THR A 193 -41.15 4.33 11.39
N ASP A 194 -39.84 4.49 11.61
CA ASP A 194 -38.87 3.49 12.07
C ASP A 194 -38.81 2.18 11.26
N LYS A 195 -39.46 2.14 10.09
CA LYS A 195 -39.28 1.06 9.13
C LYS A 195 -37.85 1.08 8.61
N LYS A 196 -37.22 -0.10 8.54
CA LYS A 196 -35.81 -0.27 8.16
C LYS A 196 -35.68 -1.21 6.98
N VAL A 197 -34.82 -0.85 6.03
CA VAL A 197 -34.38 -1.71 4.93
C VAL A 197 -32.87 -1.83 5.02
N LYS A 198 -32.37 -3.07 5.01
CA LYS A 198 -30.94 -3.35 4.97
C LYS A 198 -30.53 -3.66 3.53
N ILE A 199 -29.42 -3.10 3.10
CA ILE A 199 -28.79 -3.39 1.81
C ILE A 199 -27.35 -3.77 2.05
N GLU A 200 -26.94 -4.88 1.45
CA GLU A 200 -25.55 -5.27 1.34
C GLU A 200 -25.06 -4.93 -0.06
N LEU A 201 -23.93 -4.21 -0.15
CA LEU A 201 -23.25 -3.92 -1.40
C LEU A 201 -21.86 -4.53 -1.36
N LYS A 202 -21.49 -5.17 -2.46
CA LYS A 202 -20.17 -5.77 -2.67
C LYS A 202 -19.47 -5.03 -3.80
N GLY A 203 -18.19 -4.78 -3.63
CA GLY A 203 -17.38 -4.13 -4.65
C GLY A 203 -15.92 -4.55 -4.58
N LYS A 204 -15.18 -4.21 -5.63
CA LYS A 204 -13.74 -4.41 -5.73
C LYS A 204 -13.11 -3.10 -6.21
N LEU A 205 -11.98 -2.73 -5.62
CA LEU A 205 -11.19 -1.57 -5.99
C LEU A 205 -9.75 -2.02 -6.14
N PHE A 206 -9.09 -1.70 -7.25
CA PHE A 206 -7.64 -1.86 -7.34
C PHE A 206 -6.97 -0.79 -6.48
N SER A 207 -5.94 -1.18 -5.75
CA SER A 207 -5.25 -0.31 -4.80
C SER A 207 -4.54 0.83 -5.53
N GLY A 208 -3.88 0.48 -6.65
CA GLY A 208 -2.96 1.36 -7.37
C GLY A 208 -1.59 1.47 -6.69
N ASP A 209 -1.43 0.88 -5.49
CA ASP A 209 -0.21 0.95 -4.68
C ASP A 209 0.80 -0.12 -5.01
N VAL A 210 2.04 0.29 -5.24
CA VAL A 210 3.12 -0.64 -5.61
C VAL A 210 3.89 -1.21 -4.42
N GLY A 211 3.75 -0.64 -3.23
CA GLY A 211 4.41 -1.09 -2.01
C GLY A 211 3.69 -0.56 -0.78
N ALA A 212 3.63 -1.35 0.29
CA ALA A 212 3.17 -0.89 1.60
C ALA A 212 3.60 -1.84 2.72
N TYR A 213 4.25 -1.28 3.74
CA TYR A 213 4.33 -1.86 5.08
C TYR A 213 3.36 -1.13 6.01
N THR A 214 2.91 -1.78 7.10
CA THR A 214 1.84 -1.22 7.95
C THR A 214 2.11 -1.42 9.43
N SER A 215 1.97 -0.32 10.20
CA SER A 215 1.86 -0.30 11.66
C SER A 215 0.46 0.15 12.07
N THR A 216 -0.15 -0.55 13.02
CA THR A 216 -1.39 -0.10 13.66
C THR A 216 -1.05 0.53 15.01
N LEU A 217 -1.36 1.81 15.18
CA LEU A 217 -1.30 2.45 16.48
C LEU A 217 -2.59 2.11 17.25
N VAL A 218 -2.42 1.47 18.39
CA VAL A 218 -3.46 1.17 19.36
C VAL A 218 -3.29 2.11 20.54
N MET A 219 -4.39 2.73 20.95
CA MET A 219 -4.46 3.55 22.16
C MET A 219 -5.42 2.92 23.14
N ASP A 220 -5.00 2.77 24.39
CA ASP A 220 -5.86 2.29 25.47
C ASP A 220 -6.67 3.42 26.13
N GLU A 221 -7.39 3.10 27.20
CA GLU A 221 -8.29 4.03 27.89
C GLU A 221 -7.51 5.05 28.75
N GLU A 222 -6.33 4.65 29.23
CA GLU A 222 -5.38 5.45 29.99
C GLU A 222 -4.65 6.48 29.10
N GLY A 223 -4.65 6.24 27.79
CA GLY A 223 -4.03 7.07 26.76
C GLY A 223 -2.61 6.64 26.40
N ASP A 224 -2.19 5.45 26.85
CA ASP A 224 -0.96 4.83 26.43
C ASP A 224 -1.11 4.27 25.02
N ILE A 225 0.01 4.30 24.28
CA ILE A 225 0.04 3.90 22.87
C ILE A 225 1.04 2.78 22.63
N GLU A 226 0.60 1.86 21.78
CA GLU A 226 1.35 0.70 21.31
C GLU A 226 1.26 0.61 19.78
N PHE A 227 2.33 0.12 19.16
CA PHE A 227 2.35 -0.19 17.75
C PHE A 227 2.28 -1.70 17.54
N VAL A 228 1.24 -2.15 16.83
CA VAL A 228 1.12 -3.51 16.34
C VAL A 228 1.65 -3.55 14.92
N LYS A 229 2.65 -4.42 14.71
CA LYS A 229 3.40 -4.48 13.45
C LYS A 229 2.93 -5.62 12.58
N ASP A 230 2.61 -5.31 11.32
CA ASP A 230 2.55 -6.36 10.31
C ASP A 230 3.95 -6.89 10.05
N LYS A 231 4.04 -8.23 10.01
CA LYS A 231 5.25 -9.01 9.72
C LYS A 231 5.39 -9.31 8.22
N TYR A 232 4.71 -8.53 7.38
CA TYR A 232 4.81 -8.63 5.93
C TYR A 232 4.68 -7.26 5.25
N THR A 233 5.18 -7.19 4.02
CA THR A 233 4.92 -6.11 3.06
C THR A 233 4.54 -6.75 1.72
N ILE A 234 3.76 -6.04 0.90
CA ILE A 234 3.33 -6.51 -0.42
C ILE A 234 3.87 -5.57 -1.47
N TRP A 235 4.58 -6.10 -2.47
CA TRP A 235 5.15 -5.33 -3.57
C TRP A 235 4.48 -5.70 -4.88
N GLN A 236 4.04 -4.71 -5.64
CA GLN A 236 3.60 -4.90 -7.01
C GLN A 236 4.78 -4.77 -7.95
N ASN A 237 4.90 -5.71 -8.87
CA ASN A 237 5.84 -5.61 -9.99
C ASN A 237 5.16 -5.02 -11.24
N SER A 238 4.17 -4.15 -11.09
CA SER A 238 3.56 -3.45 -12.23
C SER A 238 3.29 -2.00 -11.87
N ALA A 239 3.49 -1.12 -12.85
CA ALA A 239 3.26 0.31 -12.73
C ALA A 239 3.23 0.95 -14.12
N ASP A 240 2.41 1.99 -14.31
CA ASP A 240 2.41 2.76 -15.58
C ASP A 240 3.78 3.43 -15.83
N ASN A 241 4.47 3.84 -14.75
CA ASN A 241 5.85 4.32 -14.79
C ASN A 241 6.75 3.20 -14.25
N PRO A 242 7.64 2.58 -15.07
CA PRO A 242 8.46 1.47 -14.64
C PRO A 242 9.34 1.77 -13.44
N TYR A 243 9.83 3.01 -13.34
CA TYR A 243 10.64 3.43 -12.21
C TYR A 243 9.89 3.32 -10.87
N THR A 244 8.57 3.51 -10.87
CA THR A 244 7.73 3.35 -9.67
C THR A 244 7.70 1.90 -9.18
N ALA A 245 7.81 0.88 -10.04
CA ALA A 245 7.93 -0.52 -9.58
C ALA A 245 9.37 -0.88 -9.19
N LEU A 246 10.36 -0.24 -9.80
CA LEU A 246 11.79 -0.43 -9.53
C LEU A 246 12.21 0.21 -8.19
N ILE A 247 11.60 1.33 -7.80
CA ILE A 247 11.95 2.04 -6.56
C ILE A 247 11.49 1.30 -5.28
N VAL A 248 10.44 0.47 -5.37
CA VAL A 248 9.79 -0.19 -4.22
C VAL A 248 10.75 -0.95 -3.31
N PRO A 249 11.64 -1.84 -3.80
CA PRO A 249 12.53 -2.58 -2.93
C PRO A 249 13.48 -1.66 -2.13
N ALA A 250 13.91 -0.54 -2.69
CA ALA A 250 14.74 0.43 -1.99
C ALA A 250 13.93 1.21 -0.94
N GLU A 251 12.80 1.79 -1.34
CA GLU A 251 11.94 2.59 -0.44
C GLU A 251 11.42 1.76 0.73
N GLU A 252 10.81 0.61 0.47
CA GLU A 252 10.20 -0.23 1.51
C GLU A 252 11.26 -0.80 2.47
N THR A 253 12.49 -1.05 1.99
CA THR A 253 13.59 -1.49 2.86
C THR A 253 13.97 -0.41 3.86
N LEU A 254 14.13 0.83 3.41
CA LEU A 254 14.50 1.92 4.31
C LEU A 254 13.36 2.29 5.26
N HIS A 255 12.13 2.27 4.76
CA HIS A 255 10.93 2.40 5.57
C HIS A 255 10.89 1.37 6.71
N ILE A 256 11.09 0.08 6.42
CA ILE A 256 11.10 -0.97 7.44
C ILE A 256 12.30 -0.81 8.39
N ALA A 257 13.48 -0.46 7.88
CA ALA A 257 14.67 -0.23 8.70
C ALA A 257 14.52 0.97 9.66
N LEU A 258 13.82 2.03 9.23
CA LEU A 258 13.59 3.24 10.02
C LEU A 258 12.38 3.15 10.96
N ARG A 259 11.52 2.15 10.76
CA ARG A 259 10.24 1.98 11.46
C ARG A 259 10.32 2.18 12.97
N ASP A 260 11.25 1.53 13.66
CA ASP A 260 11.36 1.60 15.12
C ASP A 260 11.73 3.02 15.60
N TYR A 261 12.50 3.75 14.80
CA TYR A 261 12.86 5.14 15.06
C TYR A 261 11.66 6.07 14.87
N THR A 262 10.91 5.90 13.78
CA THR A 262 9.69 6.68 13.53
C THR A 262 8.64 6.43 14.60
N GLU A 263 8.35 5.17 14.94
CA GLU A 263 7.40 4.79 15.98
C GLU A 263 7.81 5.38 17.35
N SER A 264 9.10 5.34 17.68
CA SER A 264 9.63 5.95 18.90
C SER A 264 9.52 7.48 18.90
N ALA A 265 9.68 8.13 17.74
CA ALA A 265 9.50 9.57 17.60
C ALA A 265 8.04 9.98 17.76
N ILE A 266 7.11 9.25 17.12
CA ILE A 266 5.66 9.43 17.29
C ILE A 266 5.29 9.24 18.76
N LYS A 267 5.77 8.17 19.40
CA LYS A 267 5.45 7.86 20.80
C LYS A 267 5.85 9.00 21.73
N ARG A 268 7.08 9.50 21.57
CA ARG A 268 7.57 10.66 22.33
C ARG A 268 6.75 11.92 22.08
N ALA A 269 6.42 12.21 20.81
CA ALA A 269 5.65 13.39 20.46
C ALA A 269 4.21 13.35 21.03
N VAL A 270 3.55 12.20 21.00
CA VAL A 270 2.24 12.00 21.61
C VAL A 270 2.32 12.23 23.12
N GLN A 271 3.29 11.60 23.80
CA GLN A 271 3.50 11.73 25.24
C GLN A 271 3.78 13.19 25.67
N GLN A 272 4.57 13.93 24.89
CA GLN A 272 4.91 15.34 25.16
C GLN A 272 3.78 16.32 24.87
N SER A 273 2.88 16.00 23.94
CA SER A 273 1.84 16.94 23.50
C SER A 273 0.74 17.19 24.54
N HIS A 274 0.61 16.33 25.56
CA HIS A 274 -0.56 16.25 26.46
C HIS A 274 -1.91 16.06 25.73
N LEU A 275 -1.90 15.86 24.41
CA LEU A 275 -3.10 15.68 23.59
C LEU A 275 -3.51 14.21 23.62
N ARG A 276 -4.72 13.92 24.09
CA ARG A 276 -5.27 12.56 24.18
C ARG A 276 -6.35 12.25 23.13
N SER A 277 -6.62 13.19 22.22
CA SER A 277 -7.65 12.96 21.19
C SER A 277 -7.06 12.20 20.01
N LEU A 278 -7.82 11.23 19.48
CA LEU A 278 -7.44 10.47 18.28
C LEU A 278 -7.11 11.37 17.09
N LYS A 279 -7.81 12.50 16.95
CA LYS A 279 -7.55 13.48 15.89
C LYS A 279 -6.18 14.12 16.04
N SER A 280 -5.80 14.47 17.27
CA SER A 280 -4.50 15.07 17.58
C SER A 280 -3.37 14.07 17.35
N VAL A 281 -3.54 12.83 17.81
CA VAL A 281 -2.57 11.76 17.59
C VAL A 281 -2.44 11.42 16.10
N GLY A 282 -3.56 11.36 15.37
CA GLY A 282 -3.54 11.19 13.92
C GLY A 282 -2.71 12.27 13.22
N LYS A 283 -2.80 13.53 13.64
CA LYS A 283 -1.96 14.60 13.08
C LYS A 283 -0.47 14.40 13.38
N ILE A 284 -0.12 14.02 14.62
CA ILE A 284 1.28 13.74 14.99
C ILE A 284 1.85 12.61 14.13
N VAL A 285 1.06 11.56 13.92
CA VAL A 285 1.41 10.44 13.03
C VAL A 285 1.62 10.94 11.60
N GLU A 286 0.67 11.69 11.03
CA GLU A 286 0.78 12.27 9.67
C GLU A 286 2.00 13.19 9.51
N ASP A 287 2.39 13.91 10.57
CA ASP A 287 3.56 14.77 10.61
C ASP A 287 4.87 13.97 10.57
N TRP A 288 5.01 12.95 11.43
CA TRP A 288 6.19 12.10 11.45
C TRP A 288 6.31 11.21 10.21
N MET A 289 5.20 10.74 9.66
CA MET A 289 5.23 9.98 8.41
C MET A 289 5.79 10.82 7.27
N ALA A 290 5.42 12.09 7.15
CA ALA A 290 5.99 12.93 6.08
C ALA A 290 7.48 13.26 6.28
N VAL A 291 7.95 13.26 7.52
CA VAL A 291 9.38 13.35 7.82
C VAL A 291 10.09 12.07 7.38
N GLU A 292 9.54 10.89 7.70
CA GLU A 292 10.09 9.62 7.23
C GLU A 292 10.13 9.54 5.71
N GLU A 293 9.02 9.87 5.02
CA GLU A 293 8.92 9.89 3.56
C GLU A 293 9.95 10.85 2.92
N ALA A 294 10.26 11.98 3.57
CA ALA A 294 11.30 12.89 3.11
C ALA A 294 12.71 12.32 3.29
N ILE A 295 12.98 11.64 4.41
CA ILE A 295 14.27 11.00 4.67
C ILE A 295 14.48 9.82 3.71
N VAL A 296 13.51 8.91 3.64
CA VAL A 296 13.54 7.74 2.76
C VAL A 296 13.63 8.19 1.31
N GLY A 297 12.73 9.06 0.86
CA GLY A 297 12.76 9.59 -0.50
C GLY A 297 14.09 10.27 -0.81
N GLY A 298 14.60 11.13 0.06
CA GLY A 298 15.90 11.77 -0.11
C GLY A 298 17.04 10.78 -0.32
N ILE A 299 17.13 9.75 0.52
CA ILE A 299 18.15 8.70 0.40
C ILE A 299 17.96 7.92 -0.90
N VAL A 300 16.74 7.51 -1.22
CA VAL A 300 16.48 6.69 -2.41
C VAL A 300 16.77 7.45 -3.69
N TYR A 301 16.28 8.68 -3.85
CA TYR A 301 16.57 9.49 -5.05
C TYR A 301 18.04 9.90 -5.15
N ARG A 302 18.78 9.87 -4.03
CA ARG A 302 20.23 10.10 -4.05
C ARG A 302 21.02 8.86 -4.49
N LEU A 303 20.63 7.68 -4.03
CA LEU A 303 21.41 6.45 -4.20
C LEU A 303 20.94 5.56 -5.35
N LEU A 304 19.62 5.40 -5.51
CA LEU A 304 19.05 4.44 -6.46
C LEU A 304 19.42 4.74 -7.91
N PRO A 305 19.43 6.00 -8.41
CA PRO A 305 19.80 6.25 -9.80
C PRO A 305 21.17 5.67 -10.18
N GLY A 306 22.18 5.82 -9.32
CA GLY A 306 23.49 5.23 -9.54
C GLY A 306 23.51 3.71 -9.43
N ILE A 307 22.67 3.12 -8.56
CA ILE A 307 22.50 1.66 -8.49
C ILE A 307 21.88 1.12 -9.78
N LEU A 308 20.92 1.85 -10.37
CA LEU A 308 20.24 1.42 -11.59
C LEU A 308 21.08 1.65 -12.85
N GLU A 309 21.89 2.71 -12.91
CA GLU A 309 22.79 2.98 -14.04
C GLU A 309 23.75 1.81 -14.31
N GLU A 310 24.18 1.10 -13.26
CA GLU A 310 25.05 -0.08 -13.37
C GLU A 310 24.31 -1.36 -13.79
N ARG A 311 22.97 -1.33 -13.89
CA ARG A 311 22.10 -2.52 -13.87
C ARG A 311 20.99 -2.53 -14.91
N ILE A 312 20.59 -1.37 -15.42
CA ILE A 312 19.49 -1.18 -16.36
C ILE A 312 20.01 -0.20 -17.42
N GLU A 313 20.38 -0.75 -18.58
CA GLU A 313 20.73 0.04 -19.74
C GLU A 313 19.51 0.88 -20.18
N ASP A 314 19.77 2.10 -20.64
CA ASP A 314 18.77 3.03 -21.18
C ASP A 314 17.61 3.41 -20.23
N LEU A 315 17.80 3.36 -18.92
CA LEU A 315 16.81 3.91 -17.98
C LEU A 315 16.66 5.43 -18.19
N SER A 316 15.52 5.84 -18.74
CA SER A 316 15.24 7.26 -18.98
C SER A 316 15.14 8.05 -17.68
N LEU A 317 15.92 9.14 -17.58
CA LEU A 317 15.82 10.11 -16.47
C LEU A 317 14.40 10.69 -16.32
N SER A 318 13.64 10.76 -17.42
CA SER A 318 12.25 11.25 -17.37
C SER A 318 11.36 10.37 -16.50
N TYR A 319 11.66 9.07 -16.35
CA TYR A 319 10.90 8.20 -15.45
C TYR A 319 11.07 8.60 -13.98
N ILE A 320 12.26 9.06 -13.61
CA ILE A 320 12.57 9.54 -12.25
C ILE A 320 11.82 10.86 -11.99
N GLU A 321 11.89 11.80 -12.93
CA GLU A 321 11.21 13.09 -12.84
C GLU A 321 9.69 12.92 -12.74
N MET A 322 9.09 12.05 -13.56
CA MET A 322 7.67 11.75 -13.51
C MET A 322 7.24 11.14 -12.17
N ASP A 323 8.07 10.28 -11.56
CA ASP A 323 7.78 9.69 -10.25
C ASP A 323 7.77 10.76 -9.14
N ILE A 324 8.74 11.69 -9.16
CA ILE A 324 8.79 12.81 -8.22
C ILE A 324 7.55 13.71 -8.38
N ILE A 325 7.20 14.08 -9.62
CA ILE A 325 6.03 14.92 -9.91
C ILE A 325 4.75 14.25 -9.40
N ALA A 326 4.58 12.95 -9.68
CA ALA A 326 3.42 12.21 -9.24
C ALA A 326 3.32 12.15 -7.70
N LYS A 327 4.45 11.91 -7.00
CA LYS A 327 4.50 11.92 -5.54
C LYS A 327 4.15 13.28 -4.94
N SER A 328 4.60 14.38 -5.54
CA SER A 328 4.35 15.73 -5.04
C SER A 328 2.86 16.11 -4.99
N GLU A 329 1.96 15.38 -5.67
CA GLU A 329 0.52 15.58 -5.56
C GLU A 329 -0.09 15.10 -4.24
N PHE A 330 0.63 14.32 -3.44
CA PHE A 330 0.10 13.75 -2.20
C PHE A 330 0.68 14.42 -0.95
N GLU A 331 -0.20 14.74 0.00
CA GLU A 331 0.14 15.44 1.25
C GLU A 331 1.24 14.75 2.08
N LYS A 332 1.36 13.42 2.00
CA LYS A 332 2.39 12.68 2.74
C LYS A 332 3.82 12.94 2.20
N TYR A 333 3.95 13.30 0.93
CA TYR A 333 5.22 13.66 0.29
C TYR A 333 5.48 15.16 0.27
N ARG A 334 4.75 15.97 1.06
CA ARG A 334 4.90 17.45 1.14
C ARG A 334 6.31 17.95 1.49
N HIS A 335 7.21 17.06 1.92
CA HIS A 335 8.59 17.36 2.27
C HIS A 335 9.61 16.65 1.36
N LEU A 336 9.16 15.91 0.35
CA LEU A 336 10.01 15.09 -0.51
C LEU A 336 11.13 15.90 -1.19
N GLU A 337 10.79 16.99 -1.87
CA GLU A 337 11.79 17.85 -2.55
C GLU A 337 12.84 18.40 -1.57
N LYS A 338 12.42 18.74 -0.35
CA LYS A 338 13.35 19.19 0.71
C LYS A 338 14.27 18.05 1.14
N GLY A 339 13.72 16.84 1.29
CA GLY A 339 14.49 15.62 1.57
C GLY A 339 15.56 15.37 0.51
N ILE A 340 15.17 15.40 -0.77
CA ILE A 340 16.08 15.22 -1.91
C ILE A 340 17.18 16.29 -1.94
N THR A 341 16.87 17.52 -1.54
CA THR A 341 17.84 18.63 -1.55
C THR A 341 18.86 18.54 -0.40
N ILE A 342 18.46 17.98 0.74
CA ILE A 342 19.27 17.97 1.97
C ILE A 342 20.22 16.77 2.03
N VAL A 343 19.79 15.62 1.52
CA VAL A 343 20.57 14.37 1.47
C VAL A 343 21.57 14.40 0.32
#